data_AF-A0A660XDN6-F1
#
_entry.id   AF-A0A660XDN6-F1
#
_cell.length_a   1.000
_cell.length_b   1.000
_cell.length_c   1.000
_cell.angle_alpha   90.00
_cell.angle_beta   90.00
_cell.angle_gamma   90.00
#
_symmetry.space_group_name_H-M   'P 1'
#
loop_
_entity.id
_entity.type
_entity.pdbx_description
1 polymer ?
#
loop_
_entity_poly.entity_id
_entity_poly.type
_entity_poly.pdbx_seq_one_letter_code
_entity_poly.pdbx_strand_id
1 'polypeptide(L)'
;MGNEYIIVTCKKCGKKYKVKAPDTPKRYRCSNCGQIISVEPRTGNFHKTKSDSLVFPDKKFYEIVIQEIKKGKIKRELRSNALAEAPRDKERAKSLYIKWRIQQLKEEVAAKPLYVSVSKQKFFLFSLLTSNFYEFYWFYKNWELIKKRTGRKISPFWRTWFSPFFCLDLFMTVKESAEGHDVPTKIHPGWLALVYFILFVAYILLRSTALCPPYFLIFVWLLMFLPLFSILSLMERINLKIAPHVYGNDYDILDVITIILGGTIFWLLSILSA
;
A
#
# COMPACT_ATOMS: atom_id res chain seq x y z
N MET A 1 10.88 3.53 -29.95
CA MET A 1 10.53 2.11 -30.26
C MET A 1 11.73 1.25 -29.87
N GLY A 2 11.71 0.69 -28.66
CA GLY A 2 12.86 -0.06 -28.11
C GLY A 2 12.93 -1.46 -28.72
N ASN A 3 14.10 -1.87 -29.19
CA ASN A 3 14.35 -3.25 -29.64
C ASN A 3 14.38 -4.19 -28.41
N GLU A 4 13.22 -4.62 -27.94
CA GLU A 4 13.13 -5.62 -26.87
C GLU A 4 13.44 -7.03 -27.41
N TYR A 5 14.30 -7.73 -26.69
CA TYR A 5 14.67 -9.11 -26.96
C TYR A 5 14.05 -10.02 -25.90
N ILE A 6 13.56 -11.18 -26.32
CA ILE A 6 13.07 -12.23 -25.44
C ILE A 6 14.00 -13.43 -25.52
N ILE A 7 14.11 -14.18 -24.42
CA ILE A 7 14.83 -15.44 -24.39
C ILE A 7 13.83 -16.56 -24.60
N VAL A 8 14.00 -17.32 -25.67
CA VAL A 8 13.17 -18.49 -25.99
C VAL A 8 13.98 -19.75 -25.76
N THR A 9 13.38 -20.71 -25.07
CA THR A 9 14.04 -21.98 -24.71
C THR A 9 13.46 -23.10 -25.56
N CYS A 10 14.33 -23.89 -26.20
CA CYS A 10 13.89 -25.07 -26.91
C CYS A 10 13.37 -26.12 -25.91
N LYS A 11 12.12 -26.58 -26.07
CA LYS A 11 11.51 -27.58 -25.19
C LYS A 11 12.18 -28.97 -25.26
N LYS A 12 12.85 -29.33 -26.37
CA LYS A 12 13.54 -30.62 -26.51
C LYS A 12 14.88 -30.66 -25.80
N CYS A 13 15.74 -29.68 -26.10
CA CYS A 13 17.15 -29.74 -25.76
C CYS A 13 17.58 -28.66 -24.77
N GLY A 14 16.63 -27.85 -24.26
CA GLY A 14 16.88 -26.82 -23.25
C GLY A 14 17.71 -25.62 -23.72
N LYS A 15 18.16 -25.58 -24.99
CA LYS A 15 19.01 -24.51 -25.51
C LYS A 15 18.23 -23.21 -25.62
N LYS A 16 18.83 -22.13 -25.10
CA LYS A 16 18.22 -20.78 -25.05
C LYS A 16 18.70 -19.93 -26.21
N TYR A 17 17.79 -19.19 -26.81
CA TYR A 17 18.04 -18.28 -27.93
C TYR A 17 17.52 -16.89 -27.58
N LYS A 18 18.31 -15.85 -27.87
CA LYS A 18 17.88 -14.46 -27.74
C LYS A 18 17.32 -14.00 -29.08
N VAL A 19 16.00 -13.80 -29.16
CA VAL A 19 15.30 -13.39 -30.39
C VAL A 19 14.58 -12.06 -30.16
N LYS A 20 14.43 -11.26 -31.22
CA LYS A 20 13.64 -10.02 -31.15
C LYS A 20 12.18 -10.38 -30.91
N ALA A 21 11.51 -9.67 -29.99
CA ALA A 21 10.09 -9.87 -29.74
C ALA A 21 9.30 -9.62 -31.05
N PRO A 22 8.56 -10.62 -31.56
CA PRO A 22 7.91 -10.47 -32.86
C PRO A 22 6.52 -9.84 -32.67
N ASP A 23 6.18 -8.87 -33.52
CA ASP A 23 4.86 -8.21 -33.51
C ASP A 23 3.75 -9.10 -34.07
N THR A 24 4.12 -10.13 -34.84
CA THR A 24 3.26 -11.18 -35.38
C THR A 24 3.81 -12.55 -34.98
N PRO A 25 3.00 -13.61 -34.90
CA PRO A 25 3.50 -14.93 -34.52
C PRO A 25 4.62 -15.40 -35.47
N LYS A 26 5.78 -15.74 -34.92
CA LYS A 26 6.95 -16.23 -35.67
C LYS A 26 7.42 -17.58 -35.15
N ARG A 27 7.91 -18.41 -36.08
CA ARG A 27 8.45 -19.74 -35.78
C ARG A 27 9.96 -19.75 -36.02
N TYR A 28 10.71 -20.23 -35.04
CA TYR A 28 12.17 -20.37 -35.10
C TYR A 28 12.54 -21.85 -35.08
N ARG A 29 13.57 -22.24 -35.82
CA ARG A 29 14.09 -23.62 -35.79
C ARG A 29 15.28 -23.69 -34.83
N CYS A 30 15.24 -24.61 -33.87
CA CYS A 30 16.36 -24.87 -32.97
C CYS A 30 17.56 -25.42 -33.77
N SER A 31 18.71 -24.75 -33.68
CA SER A 31 19.94 -25.18 -34.35
C SER A 31 20.54 -26.48 -33.81
N ASN A 32 20.16 -26.90 -32.60
CA ASN A 32 20.74 -28.09 -31.96
C ASN A 32 19.96 -29.38 -32.23
N CYS A 33 18.63 -29.33 -32.24
CA CYS A 33 17.78 -30.53 -32.37
C CYS A 33 16.68 -30.41 -33.43
N GLY A 34 16.67 -29.31 -34.19
CA GLY A 34 15.70 -29.08 -35.27
C GLY A 34 14.27 -28.75 -34.83
N GLN A 35 13.94 -28.81 -33.52
CA GLN A 35 12.58 -28.53 -33.06
C GLN A 35 12.14 -27.09 -33.34
N ILE A 36 10.91 -26.93 -33.83
CA ILE A 36 10.29 -25.63 -34.10
C ILE A 36 9.78 -25.02 -32.80
N ILE A 37 10.15 -23.76 -32.56
CA ILE A 37 9.74 -22.93 -31.43
C ILE A 37 8.77 -21.88 -31.98
N SER A 38 7.49 -21.99 -31.65
CA SER A 38 6.50 -20.94 -31.94
C SER A 38 6.55 -19.87 -30.86
N VAL A 39 6.67 -18.62 -31.29
CA VAL A 39 6.66 -17.44 -30.42
C VAL A 39 5.47 -16.59 -30.82
N GLU A 40 4.50 -16.50 -29.93
CA GLU A 40 3.33 -15.65 -30.10
C GLU A 40 3.69 -14.18 -29.85
N PRO A 41 3.02 -13.24 -30.54
CA PRO A 41 3.18 -11.82 -30.25
C PRO A 41 2.67 -11.52 -28.85
N ARG A 42 3.25 -10.52 -28.18
CA ARG A 42 2.79 -10.10 -26.86
C ARG A 42 1.42 -9.40 -26.98
N THR A 43 0.34 -10.18 -27.01
CA THR A 43 -1.02 -9.69 -26.84
C THR A 43 -1.49 -9.98 -25.42
N GLY A 44 -1.73 -8.92 -24.64
CA GLY A 44 -2.36 -9.02 -23.33
C GLY A 44 -1.59 -8.28 -22.24
N ASN A 45 -2.27 -7.32 -21.62
CA ASN A 45 -1.88 -6.51 -20.47
C ASN A 45 -0.94 -7.25 -19.50
N PHE A 46 0.35 -6.95 -19.60
CA PHE A 46 1.24 -7.13 -18.47
C PHE A 46 0.88 -6.06 -17.43
N HIS A 47 0.02 -6.44 -16.47
CA HIS A 47 0.26 -5.99 -15.11
C HIS A 47 1.70 -6.36 -14.81
N LYS A 48 2.53 -5.34 -14.77
CA LYS A 48 3.92 -5.42 -14.37
C LYS A 48 3.89 -5.91 -12.92
N THR A 49 3.93 -7.22 -12.71
CA THR A 49 4.38 -7.83 -11.46
C THR A 49 5.88 -7.56 -11.34
N LYS A 50 6.20 -6.27 -11.19
CA LYS A 50 7.29 -5.86 -10.35
C LYS A 50 6.79 -6.20 -8.94
N SER A 51 7.54 -7.02 -8.22
CA SER A 51 7.42 -7.10 -6.77
C SER A 51 7.10 -5.70 -6.24
N ASP A 52 6.00 -5.56 -5.51
CA ASP A 52 5.50 -4.28 -4.99
C ASP A 52 6.39 -3.76 -3.84
N SER A 53 7.67 -4.07 -3.88
CA SER A 53 8.73 -3.38 -3.16
C SER A 53 8.87 -1.96 -3.73
N LEU A 54 8.18 -1.03 -3.07
CA LEU A 54 8.56 0.39 -2.98
C LEU A 54 8.75 1.09 -4.32
N VAL A 55 7.67 1.40 -5.04
CA VAL A 55 7.76 2.37 -6.16
C VAL A 55 7.70 3.80 -5.61
N PHE A 56 8.65 4.17 -4.74
CA PHE A 56 9.11 5.55 -4.67
C PHE A 56 10.01 5.76 -5.89
N PRO A 57 9.69 6.68 -6.84
CA PRO A 57 10.51 6.84 -8.03
C PRO A 57 11.96 7.14 -7.61
N ASP A 58 12.94 6.38 -8.12
CA ASP A 58 14.35 6.56 -7.75
C ASP A 58 14.79 8.03 -7.83
N LYS A 59 14.29 8.75 -8.85
CA LYS A 59 14.48 10.18 -9.07
C LYS A 59 14.14 11.06 -7.85
N LYS A 60 13.11 10.70 -7.09
CA LYS A 60 12.63 11.45 -5.92
C LYS A 60 13.63 11.39 -4.76
N PHE A 61 14.35 10.28 -4.60
CA PHE A 61 15.43 10.19 -3.60
C PHE A 61 16.58 11.15 -3.95
N TYR A 62 16.97 11.23 -5.23
CA TYR A 62 17.97 12.20 -5.67
C TYR A 62 17.52 13.64 -5.42
N GLU A 63 16.28 13.98 -5.73
CA GLU A 63 15.73 15.32 -5.46
C GLU A 63 15.77 15.68 -3.98
N ILE A 64 15.41 14.74 -3.08
CA ILE A 64 15.49 14.93 -1.62
C ILE A 64 16.92 15.20 -1.20
N VAL A 65 17.88 14.36 -1.60
CA VAL A 65 19.29 14.51 -1.22
C VAL A 65 19.88 15.81 -1.75
N ILE A 66 19.57 16.20 -2.98
CA ILE A 66 20.01 17.49 -3.54
C ILE A 66 19.45 18.66 -2.74
N GLN A 67 18.19 18.60 -2.30
CA GLN A 67 17.57 19.62 -1.45
C GLN A 67 18.19 19.67 -0.04
N GLU A 68 18.51 18.52 0.56
CA GLU A 68 19.22 18.44 1.84
C GLU A 68 20.59 19.12 1.75
N ILE A 69 21.34 18.83 0.69
CA ILE A 69 22.65 19.44 0.42
C ILE A 69 22.51 20.95 0.25
N LYS A 70 21.55 21.42 -0.57
CA LYS A 70 21.30 22.86 -0.79
C LYS A 70 20.93 23.59 0.50
N LYS A 71 20.16 22.95 1.39
CA LYS A 71 19.75 23.52 2.69
C LYS A 71 20.80 23.36 3.80
N GLY A 72 21.96 22.77 3.50
CA GLY A 72 23.00 22.52 4.50
C GLY A 72 22.67 21.45 5.54
N LYS A 73 21.57 20.69 5.38
CA LYS A 73 21.12 19.64 6.30
C LYS A 73 21.83 18.30 6.06
N ILE A 74 23.14 18.35 5.86
CA ILE A 74 23.96 17.20 5.49
C ILE A 74 24.26 16.36 6.74
N LYS A 75 23.92 15.06 6.73
CA LYS A 75 24.32 14.12 7.80
C LYS A 75 25.85 14.05 7.89
N ARG A 76 26.41 14.52 9.01
CA ARG A 76 27.86 14.65 9.23
C ARG A 76 28.59 13.31 9.16
N GLU A 77 28.04 12.28 9.80
CA GLU A 77 28.62 10.92 9.85
C GLU A 77 28.77 10.29 8.46
N LEU A 78 27.71 10.35 7.64
CA LEU A 78 27.78 9.83 6.26
C LEU A 78 28.80 10.61 5.42
N ARG A 79 28.92 11.92 5.65
CA ARG A 79 29.88 12.77 4.94
C ARG A 79 31.32 12.51 5.38
N SER A 80 31.57 12.31 6.67
CA SER A 80 32.91 11.96 7.17
C SER A 80 33.37 10.61 6.63
N ASN A 81 32.48 9.62 6.60
CA ASN A 81 32.79 8.31 6.02
C ASN A 81 33.13 8.42 4.53
N ALA A 82 32.42 9.27 3.78
CA ALA A 82 32.65 9.42 2.35
C ALA A 82 33.95 10.17 2.05
N LEU A 83 34.34 11.12 2.91
CA LEU A 83 35.62 11.82 2.87
C LEU A 83 36.79 10.90 3.28
N ALA A 84 36.59 9.98 4.21
CA ALA A 84 37.60 9.00 4.60
C ALA A 84 37.90 8.01 3.45
N GLU A 85 36.89 7.61 2.69
CA GLU A 85 37.02 6.71 1.53
C GLU A 85 37.69 7.38 0.31
N ALA A 86 37.51 8.69 0.15
CA ALA A 86 38.06 9.47 -0.95
C ALA A 86 38.63 10.83 -0.48
N PRO A 87 39.74 10.84 0.29
CA PRO A 87 40.23 12.06 0.94
C PRO A 87 40.83 13.09 -0.04
N ARG A 88 41.37 12.62 -1.18
CA ARG A 88 42.00 13.49 -2.20
C ARG A 88 41.02 13.94 -3.30
N ASP A 89 39.86 13.31 -3.41
CA ASP A 89 38.89 13.55 -4.47
C ASP A 89 37.52 13.93 -3.89
N LYS A 90 37.28 15.24 -3.84
CA LYS A 90 36.04 15.82 -3.28
C LYS A 90 34.80 15.43 -4.08
N GLU A 91 34.90 15.25 -5.40
CA GLU A 91 33.76 14.87 -6.24
C GLU A 91 33.42 13.39 -6.05
N ARG A 92 34.43 12.53 -5.92
CA ARG A 92 34.21 11.13 -5.53
C ARG A 92 33.59 11.01 -4.14
N ALA A 93 34.08 11.75 -3.14
CA ALA A 93 33.48 11.76 -1.81
C ALA A 93 32.02 12.23 -1.84
N LYS A 94 31.69 13.24 -2.65
CA LYS A 94 30.33 13.75 -2.82
C LYS A 94 29.40 12.71 -3.48
N SER A 95 29.88 12.01 -4.51
CA SER A 95 29.08 10.95 -5.16
C SER A 95 28.84 9.75 -4.24
N LEU A 96 29.84 9.35 -3.44
CA LEU A 96 29.71 8.32 -2.41
C LEU A 96 28.67 8.72 -1.34
N TYR A 97 28.74 9.97 -0.85
CA TYR A 97 27.75 10.49 0.08
C TYR A 97 26.33 10.40 -0.48
N ILE A 98 26.11 10.85 -1.71
CA ILE A 98 24.78 10.80 -2.35
C ILE A 98 24.30 9.35 -2.45
N LYS A 99 25.17 8.43 -2.89
CA LYS A 99 24.85 7.01 -3.00
C LYS A 99 24.42 6.40 -1.68
N TRP A 100 25.20 6.61 -0.62
CA TRP A 100 24.88 6.06 0.71
C TRP A 100 23.67 6.74 1.33
N ARG A 101 23.48 8.05 1.13
CA ARG A 101 22.29 8.75 1.63
C ARG A 101 21.03 8.23 0.95
N ILE A 102 21.07 7.95 -0.35
CA ILE A 102 19.96 7.32 -1.08
C ILE A 102 19.70 5.90 -0.53
N GLN A 103 20.74 5.12 -0.28
CA GLN A 103 20.60 3.78 0.29
C GLN A 103 19.94 3.84 1.68
N GLN A 104 20.39 4.74 2.54
CA GLN A 104 19.79 4.95 3.85
C GLN A 104 18.35 5.44 3.75
N LEU A 105 18.02 6.33 2.81
CA LEU A 105 16.64 6.77 2.58
C LEU A 105 15.75 5.60 2.08
N LYS A 106 16.28 4.71 1.26
CA LYS A 106 15.57 3.50 0.83
C LYS A 106 15.27 2.60 2.02
N GLU A 107 16.23 2.43 2.92
CA GLU A 107 16.06 1.66 4.17
C GLU A 107 15.09 2.34 5.14
N GLU A 108 15.20 3.66 5.35
CA GLU A 108 14.28 4.45 6.19
C GLU A 108 12.83 4.39 5.67
N VAL A 109 12.63 4.40 4.34
CA VAL A 109 11.31 4.26 3.73
C VAL A 109 10.83 2.81 3.77
N ALA A 110 11.72 1.83 3.55
CA ALA A 110 11.40 0.41 3.70
C ALA A 110 11.00 0.06 5.14
N ALA A 111 11.56 0.76 6.13
CA ALA A 111 11.25 0.58 7.54
C ALA A 111 9.90 1.19 7.95
N LYS A 112 9.17 1.91 7.08
CA LYS A 112 7.87 2.48 7.42
C LYS A 112 6.73 1.50 7.09
N PRO A 113 5.70 1.39 7.96
CA PRO A 113 4.56 0.54 7.70
C PRO A 113 3.79 1.02 6.46
N LEU A 114 3.30 0.09 5.64
CA LEU A 114 2.54 0.43 4.44
C LEU A 114 1.13 0.92 4.78
N TYR A 115 0.55 0.37 5.84
CA TYR A 115 -0.81 0.63 6.30
C TYR A 115 -0.80 1.12 7.74
N VAL A 116 -1.90 1.74 8.17
CA VAL A 116 -2.06 2.12 9.58
C VAL A 116 -2.04 0.85 10.44
N SER A 117 -1.10 0.78 11.37
CA SER A 117 -0.93 -0.39 12.23
C SER A 117 -1.85 -0.27 13.43
N VAL A 118 -2.98 -0.99 13.43
CA VAL A 118 -3.91 -1.04 14.58
C VAL A 118 -4.44 -2.44 14.86
N SER A 119 -4.41 -2.83 16.13
CA SER A 119 -4.96 -4.12 16.55
C SER A 119 -6.49 -4.09 16.46
N LYS A 120 -7.11 -5.25 16.18
CA LYS A 120 -8.57 -5.36 16.06
C LYS A 120 -9.32 -4.85 17.30
N GLN A 121 -8.80 -5.16 18.48
CA GLN A 121 -9.38 -4.72 19.75
C GLN A 121 -9.34 -3.20 19.91
N LYS A 122 -8.18 -2.57 19.60
CA LYS A 122 -8.04 -1.11 19.66
C LYS A 122 -8.91 -0.42 18.61
N PHE A 123 -8.94 -0.94 17.39
CA PHE A 123 -9.80 -0.42 16.32
C PHE A 123 -11.27 -0.46 16.72
N PHE A 124 -11.73 -1.58 17.27
CA PHE A 124 -13.09 -1.73 17.75
C PHE A 124 -13.42 -0.77 18.89
N LEU A 125 -12.56 -0.71 19.93
CA LEU A 125 -12.76 0.16 21.08
C LEU A 125 -12.82 1.64 20.67
N PHE A 126 -11.89 2.09 19.83
CA PHE A 126 -11.89 3.47 19.36
C PHE A 126 -13.06 3.78 18.43
N SER A 127 -13.47 2.84 17.57
CA SER A 127 -14.66 3.02 16.75
C SER A 127 -15.93 3.11 17.59
N LEU A 128 -16.03 2.33 18.68
CA LEU A 128 -17.13 2.42 19.63
C LEU A 128 -17.16 3.75 20.38
N LEU A 129 -16.03 4.15 20.99
CA LEU A 129 -15.91 5.40 21.76
C LEU A 129 -16.15 6.65 20.90
N THR A 130 -15.86 6.57 19.61
CA THR A 130 -15.99 7.68 18.67
C THR A 130 -17.21 7.53 17.76
N SER A 131 -18.13 6.59 18.00
CA SER A 131 -19.30 6.36 17.14
C SER A 131 -18.97 6.27 15.63
N ASN A 132 -17.94 5.49 15.28
CA ASN A 132 -17.37 5.28 13.94
C ASN A 132 -16.55 6.44 13.34
N PHE A 133 -16.36 7.57 14.02
CA PHE A 133 -15.43 8.62 13.51
C PHE A 133 -14.00 8.08 13.37
N TYR A 134 -13.58 7.17 14.26
CA TYR A 134 -12.29 6.51 14.14
C TYR A 134 -12.19 5.62 12.89
N GLU A 135 -13.24 4.92 12.49
CA GLU A 135 -13.27 4.14 11.24
C GLU A 135 -13.06 5.08 10.04
N PHE A 136 -13.74 6.22 10.02
CA PHE A 136 -13.56 7.26 8.99
C PHE A 136 -12.10 7.76 8.94
N TYR A 137 -11.54 8.11 10.10
CA TYR A 137 -10.13 8.49 10.22
C TYR A 137 -9.17 7.41 9.71
N TRP A 138 -9.44 6.14 10.06
CA TRP A 138 -8.62 5.01 9.64
C TRP A 138 -8.64 4.84 8.12
N PHE A 139 -9.81 4.93 7.48
CA PHE A 139 -9.92 4.94 6.02
C PHE A 139 -9.12 6.11 5.42
N TYR A 140 -9.26 7.31 5.97
CA TYR A 140 -8.54 8.50 5.50
C TYR A 140 -7.03 8.33 5.55
N LYS A 141 -6.47 7.90 6.70
CA LYS A 141 -5.02 7.70 6.84
C LYS A 141 -4.52 6.59 5.93
N ASN A 142 -5.26 5.50 5.75
CA ASN A 142 -4.85 4.46 4.80
C ASN A 142 -4.84 4.97 3.35
N TRP A 143 -5.85 5.74 2.93
CA TRP A 143 -5.85 6.36 1.61
C TRP A 143 -4.73 7.40 1.45
N GLU A 144 -4.40 8.13 2.50
CA GLU A 144 -3.28 9.07 2.51
C GLU A 144 -1.94 8.34 2.32
N LEU A 145 -1.72 7.23 3.04
CA LEU A 145 -0.54 6.37 2.88
C LEU A 145 -0.46 5.77 1.47
N ILE A 146 -1.57 5.30 0.92
CA ILE A 146 -1.64 4.78 -0.46
C ILE A 146 -1.29 5.88 -1.46
N LYS A 147 -1.86 7.08 -1.32
CA LYS A 147 -1.56 8.23 -2.18
C LYS A 147 -0.08 8.60 -2.12
N LYS A 148 0.48 8.70 -0.91
CA LYS A 148 1.89 9.05 -0.69
C LYS A 148 2.83 8.01 -1.30
N ARG A 149 2.52 6.70 -1.17
CA ARG A 149 3.38 5.62 -1.67
C ARG A 149 3.27 5.40 -3.18
N THR A 150 2.06 5.42 -3.71
CA THR A 150 1.80 5.07 -5.13
C THR A 150 1.91 6.28 -6.06
N GLY A 151 1.83 7.50 -5.52
CA GLY A 151 1.76 8.72 -6.32
C GLY A 151 0.47 8.86 -7.15
N ARG A 152 -0.54 7.98 -6.93
CA ARG A 152 -1.82 8.05 -7.64
C ARG A 152 -2.50 9.40 -7.36
N LYS A 153 -3.09 9.99 -8.41
CA LYS A 153 -3.91 11.21 -8.29
C LYS A 153 -5.29 10.87 -7.69
N ILE A 154 -5.32 10.61 -6.39
CA ILE A 154 -6.56 10.33 -5.64
C ILE A 154 -6.81 11.39 -4.56
N SER A 155 -8.07 11.57 -4.19
CA SER A 155 -8.46 12.34 -3.00
C SER A 155 -8.74 11.37 -1.85
N PRO A 156 -7.92 11.36 -0.78
CA PRO A 156 -8.17 10.52 0.40
C PRO A 156 -9.51 10.84 1.05
N PHE A 157 -9.83 12.14 1.17
CA PHE A 157 -11.08 12.60 1.78
C PHE A 157 -12.32 12.04 1.10
N TRP A 158 -12.44 12.18 -0.22
CA TRP A 158 -13.63 11.69 -0.96
C TRP A 158 -13.75 10.18 -0.95
N ARG A 159 -12.62 9.46 -0.97
CA ARG A 159 -12.62 7.99 -0.88
C ARG A 159 -13.03 7.50 0.49
N THR A 160 -12.75 8.27 1.54
CA THR A 160 -13.24 8.01 2.89
C THR A 160 -14.71 8.35 3.04
N TRP A 161 -15.16 9.50 2.50
CA TRP A 161 -16.56 9.91 2.54
C TRP A 161 -17.49 8.88 1.87
N PHE A 162 -17.03 8.33 0.75
CA PHE A 162 -17.71 7.28 0.02
C PHE A 162 -17.09 5.90 0.30
N SER A 163 -16.63 5.64 1.54
CA SER A 163 -15.99 4.37 1.91
C SER A 163 -16.80 3.12 1.53
N PRO A 164 -18.15 3.07 1.57
CA PRO A 164 -18.89 1.88 1.13
C PRO A 164 -18.62 1.52 -0.32
N PHE A 165 -18.37 2.51 -1.19
CA PHE A 165 -18.07 2.30 -2.61
C PHE A 165 -16.58 2.07 -2.85
N PHE A 166 -15.70 2.76 -2.12
CA PHE A 166 -14.26 2.67 -2.32
C PHE A 166 -13.57 1.59 -1.48
N CYS A 167 -14.25 0.93 -0.55
CA CYS A 167 -13.68 -0.14 0.28
C CYS A 167 -13.14 -1.29 -0.56
N LEU A 168 -13.78 -1.62 -1.71
CA LEU A 168 -13.29 -2.63 -2.64
C LEU A 168 -11.88 -2.31 -3.14
N ASP A 169 -11.64 -1.08 -3.60
CA ASP A 169 -10.33 -0.65 -4.11
C ASP A 169 -9.27 -0.69 -3.00
N LEU A 170 -9.65 -0.33 -1.76
CA LEU A 170 -8.77 -0.48 -0.60
C LEU A 170 -8.42 -1.96 -0.37
N PHE A 171 -9.41 -2.83 -0.32
CA PHE A 171 -9.22 -4.25 0.00
C PHE A 171 -8.42 -4.97 -1.09
N MET A 172 -8.63 -4.61 -2.36
CA MET A 172 -7.83 -5.08 -3.49
C MET A 172 -6.38 -4.62 -3.35
N THR A 173 -6.16 -3.32 -3.09
CA THR A 173 -4.80 -2.77 -2.89
C THR A 173 -4.06 -3.48 -1.75
N VAL A 174 -4.76 -3.81 -0.65
CA VAL A 174 -4.19 -4.56 0.48
C VAL A 174 -3.82 -5.99 0.07
N LYS A 175 -4.69 -6.67 -0.67
CA LYS A 175 -4.43 -8.02 -1.17
C LYS A 175 -3.24 -8.04 -2.13
N GLU A 176 -3.20 -7.14 -3.09
CA GLU A 176 -2.08 -6.99 -4.05
C GLU A 176 -0.76 -6.73 -3.29
N SER A 177 -0.79 -5.86 -2.27
CA SER A 177 0.38 -5.62 -1.43
C SER A 177 0.83 -6.86 -0.65
N ALA A 178 -0.11 -7.69 -0.18
CA ALA A 178 0.22 -8.95 0.50
C ALA A 178 0.91 -9.93 -0.45
N GLU A 179 0.34 -10.13 -1.64
CA GLU A 179 0.89 -11.00 -2.67
C GLU A 179 2.27 -10.51 -3.14
N GLY A 180 2.44 -9.20 -3.30
CA GLY A 180 3.72 -8.59 -3.69
C GLY A 180 4.83 -8.68 -2.64
N HIS A 181 4.51 -9.03 -1.38
CA HIS A 181 5.48 -9.19 -0.28
C HIS A 181 5.50 -10.63 0.29
N ASP A 182 4.99 -11.60 -0.48
CA ASP A 182 4.94 -13.01 -0.10
C ASP A 182 4.21 -13.27 1.24
N VAL A 183 3.19 -12.47 1.53
CA VAL A 183 2.32 -12.65 2.71
C VAL A 183 1.13 -13.52 2.32
N PRO A 184 0.94 -14.70 2.95
CA PRO A 184 -0.15 -15.60 2.57
C PRO A 184 -1.51 -14.98 2.88
N THR A 185 -2.38 -14.95 1.87
CA THR A 185 -3.73 -14.41 1.96
C THR A 185 -4.75 -15.38 1.37
N LYS A 186 -5.85 -15.59 2.10
CA LYS A 186 -7.05 -16.32 1.65
C LYS A 186 -8.26 -15.39 1.50
N ILE A 187 -8.02 -14.08 1.57
CA ILE A 187 -9.09 -13.09 1.55
C ILE A 187 -9.59 -12.92 0.12
N HIS A 188 -10.91 -12.83 0.00
CA HIS A 188 -11.61 -12.45 -1.24
C HIS A 188 -12.11 -11.00 -1.08
N PRO A 189 -11.38 -9.98 -1.59
CA PRO A 189 -11.72 -8.57 -1.41
C PRO A 189 -13.12 -8.23 -1.92
N GLY A 190 -13.51 -8.81 -3.06
CA GLY A 190 -14.85 -8.64 -3.64
C GLY A 190 -15.97 -9.05 -2.69
N TRP A 191 -15.85 -10.22 -2.06
CA TRP A 191 -16.85 -10.71 -1.11
C TRP A 191 -16.90 -9.87 0.16
N LEU A 192 -15.74 -9.50 0.72
CA LEU A 192 -15.69 -8.66 1.93
C LEU A 192 -16.28 -7.28 1.68
N ALA A 193 -15.97 -6.65 0.54
CA ALA A 193 -16.53 -5.36 0.17
C ALA A 193 -18.04 -5.45 -0.09
N LEU A 194 -18.50 -6.51 -0.75
CA LEU A 194 -19.92 -6.75 -0.97
C LEU A 194 -20.68 -6.90 0.34
N VAL A 195 -20.19 -7.72 1.26
CA VAL A 195 -20.80 -7.90 2.60
C VAL A 195 -20.80 -6.59 3.37
N TYR A 196 -19.70 -5.84 3.38
CA TYR A 196 -19.63 -4.52 4.02
C TYR A 196 -20.67 -3.55 3.43
N PHE A 197 -20.78 -3.48 2.09
CA PHE A 197 -21.73 -2.63 1.41
C PHE A 197 -23.19 -3.02 1.70
N ILE A 198 -23.53 -4.31 1.65
CA ILE A 198 -24.87 -4.81 1.97
C ILE A 198 -25.25 -4.47 3.41
N LEU A 199 -24.34 -4.70 4.36
CA LEU A 199 -24.58 -4.37 5.77
C LEU A 199 -24.77 -2.85 5.96
N PHE A 200 -23.97 -2.04 5.27
CA PHE A 200 -24.11 -0.57 5.30
C PHE A 200 -25.49 -0.12 4.79
N VAL A 201 -25.92 -0.61 3.62
CA VAL A 201 -27.24 -0.30 3.07
C VAL A 201 -28.35 -0.82 3.98
N ALA A 202 -28.24 -2.05 4.50
CA ALA A 202 -29.20 -2.62 5.43
C ALA A 202 -29.32 -1.77 6.69
N TYR A 203 -28.22 -1.32 7.28
CA TYR A 203 -28.25 -0.44 8.45
C TYR A 203 -29.00 0.87 8.18
N ILE A 204 -28.75 1.51 7.03
CA ILE A 204 -29.45 2.76 6.65
C ILE A 204 -30.95 2.53 6.49
N LEU A 205 -31.35 1.46 5.79
CA LEU A 205 -32.76 1.14 5.55
C LEU A 205 -33.48 0.73 6.84
N LEU A 206 -32.85 -0.08 7.67
CA LEU A 206 -33.43 -0.53 8.95
C LEU A 206 -33.57 0.64 9.94
N ARG A 207 -32.62 1.58 9.93
CA ARG A 207 -32.68 2.78 10.76
C ARG A 207 -33.79 3.74 10.33
N SER A 208 -34.10 3.82 9.03
CA SER A 208 -35.19 4.68 8.55
C SER A 208 -36.58 4.10 8.82
N THR A 209 -36.68 2.78 8.99
CA THR A 209 -37.91 2.12 9.42
C THR A 209 -38.05 2.13 10.94
N ALA A 210 -39.09 2.75 11.48
CA ALA A 210 -39.41 2.72 12.92
C ALA A 210 -39.81 1.32 13.45
N LEU A 211 -39.75 0.29 12.60
CA LEU A 211 -40.16 -1.09 12.88
C LEU A 211 -39.05 -1.94 13.51
N CYS A 212 -37.79 -1.49 13.48
CA CYS A 212 -36.67 -2.27 14.00
C CYS A 212 -36.31 -1.90 15.44
N PRO A 213 -36.28 -2.88 16.37
CA PRO A 213 -35.81 -2.62 17.72
C PRO A 213 -34.34 -2.14 17.76
N PRO A 214 -33.97 -1.25 18.69
CA PRO A 214 -32.61 -0.70 18.77
C PRO A 214 -31.50 -1.75 18.88
N TYR A 215 -31.74 -2.87 19.57
CA TYR A 215 -30.77 -3.95 19.70
C TYR A 215 -30.42 -4.61 18.36
N PHE A 216 -31.36 -4.67 17.42
CA PHE A 216 -31.12 -5.25 16.10
C PHE A 216 -30.25 -4.33 15.24
N LEU A 217 -30.43 -3.01 15.34
CA LEU A 217 -29.57 -2.03 14.69
C LEU A 217 -28.12 -2.11 15.21
N ILE A 218 -27.95 -2.28 16.53
CA ILE A 218 -26.63 -2.51 17.14
C ILE A 218 -26.01 -3.80 16.60
N PHE A 219 -26.78 -4.88 16.50
CA PHE A 219 -26.30 -6.15 15.96
C PHE A 219 -25.82 -6.02 14.50
N VAL A 220 -26.60 -5.39 13.62
CA VAL A 220 -26.20 -5.13 12.22
C VAL A 220 -24.96 -4.25 12.14
N TRP A 221 -24.87 -3.24 13.01
CA TRP A 221 -23.69 -2.38 13.10
C TRP A 221 -22.44 -3.16 13.53
N LEU A 222 -22.55 -4.04 14.54
CA LEU A 222 -21.43 -4.89 14.98
C LEU A 222 -20.95 -5.86 13.87
N LEU A 223 -21.87 -6.36 13.04
CA LEU A 223 -21.54 -7.21 11.89
C LEU A 223 -20.64 -6.51 10.86
N MET A 224 -20.71 -5.18 10.74
CA MET A 224 -19.86 -4.42 9.79
C MET A 224 -18.36 -4.55 10.10
N PHE A 225 -17.99 -4.84 11.36
CA PHE A 225 -16.59 -5.02 11.74
C PHE A 225 -15.99 -6.34 11.22
N LEU A 226 -16.79 -7.34 10.88
CA LEU A 226 -16.29 -8.65 10.39
C LEU A 226 -15.42 -8.54 9.13
N PRO A 227 -15.88 -7.90 8.03
CA PRO A 227 -15.04 -7.71 6.85
C PRO A 227 -13.82 -6.83 7.14
N LEU A 228 -13.96 -5.81 8.00
CA LEU A 228 -12.85 -4.92 8.38
C LEU A 228 -11.77 -5.64 9.19
N PHE A 229 -12.14 -6.51 10.14
CA PHE A 229 -11.20 -7.29 10.93
C PHE A 229 -10.35 -8.23 10.08
N SER A 230 -10.93 -8.79 9.02
CA SER A 230 -10.21 -9.62 8.06
C SER A 230 -9.11 -8.81 7.36
N ILE A 231 -9.44 -7.59 6.94
CA ILE A 231 -8.50 -6.68 6.28
C ILE A 231 -7.45 -6.14 7.25
N LEU A 232 -7.84 -5.77 8.47
CA LEU A 232 -6.94 -5.33 9.53
C LEU A 232 -5.89 -6.40 9.85
N SER A 233 -6.31 -7.67 10.00
CA SER A 233 -5.37 -8.78 10.21
C SER A 233 -4.44 -9.04 9.02
N LEU A 234 -4.84 -8.69 7.80
CA LEU A 234 -3.93 -8.75 6.66
C LEU A 234 -2.94 -7.58 6.66
N MET A 235 -3.42 -6.35 6.88
CA MET A 235 -2.57 -5.16 7.00
C MET A 235 -1.52 -5.31 8.11
N GLU A 236 -1.91 -5.87 9.25
CA GLU A 236 -1.02 -6.19 10.36
C GLU A 236 0.10 -7.15 9.94
N ARG A 237 -0.24 -8.26 9.26
CA ARG A 237 0.77 -9.23 8.76
C ARG A 237 1.72 -8.61 7.73
N ILE A 238 1.20 -7.75 6.85
CA ILE A 238 2.02 -6.99 5.89
C ILE A 238 2.99 -6.07 6.64
N ASN A 239 2.48 -5.29 7.60
CA ASN A 239 3.29 -4.36 8.38
C ASN A 239 4.36 -5.07 9.20
N LEU A 240 4.04 -6.21 9.84
CA LEU A 240 5.00 -7.05 10.56
C LEU A 240 6.11 -7.58 9.66
N LYS A 241 5.79 -7.95 8.41
CA LYS A 241 6.76 -8.46 7.44
C LYS A 241 7.74 -7.39 6.96
N ILE A 242 7.26 -6.15 6.80
CA ILE A 242 8.02 -5.04 6.19
C ILE A 242 8.76 -4.22 7.24
N ALA A 243 8.09 -3.92 8.34
CA ALA A 243 8.56 -2.99 9.38
C ALA A 243 8.38 -3.60 10.79
N PRO A 244 9.04 -4.74 11.10
CA PRO A 244 8.87 -5.42 12.38
C PRO A 244 9.27 -4.54 13.57
N HIS A 245 10.23 -3.63 13.39
CA HIS A 245 10.75 -2.74 14.44
C HIS A 245 9.87 -1.51 14.73
N VAL A 246 8.92 -1.19 13.85
CA VAL A 246 7.97 -0.07 14.03
C VAL A 246 6.63 -0.57 14.58
N TYR A 247 6.44 -1.90 14.60
CA TYR A 247 5.22 -2.52 15.09
C TYR A 247 5.13 -2.42 16.62
N GLY A 248 4.31 -1.50 17.13
CA GLY A 248 3.99 -1.49 18.56
C GLY A 248 3.41 -0.21 19.13
N ASN A 249 3.85 0.99 18.71
CA ASN A 249 3.48 2.17 19.49
C ASN A 249 3.59 3.56 18.83
N ASP A 250 3.72 3.67 17.50
CA ASP A 250 3.72 4.99 16.86
C ASP A 250 2.30 5.39 16.46
N TYR A 251 1.42 5.55 17.46
CA TYR A 251 0.25 6.39 17.28
C TYR A 251 0.65 7.78 17.74
N ASP A 252 0.29 8.77 16.95
CA ASP A 252 0.16 10.11 17.49
C ASP A 252 -1.03 10.06 18.46
N ILE A 253 -0.77 9.84 19.75
CA ILE A 253 -1.80 9.79 20.82
C ILE A 253 -2.66 11.06 20.76
N LEU A 254 -2.07 12.16 20.28
CA LEU A 254 -2.73 13.42 19.99
C LEU A 254 -3.82 13.27 18.92
N ASP A 255 -3.58 12.55 17.81
CA ASP A 255 -4.59 12.30 16.78
C ASP A 255 -5.81 11.56 17.38
N VAL A 256 -5.59 10.58 18.26
CA VAL A 256 -6.69 9.82 18.92
C VAL A 256 -7.44 10.70 19.91
N ILE A 257 -6.76 11.47 20.75
CA ILE A 257 -7.39 12.39 21.71
C ILE A 257 -8.21 13.47 20.99
N THR A 258 -7.68 14.04 19.90
CA THR A 258 -8.40 15.03 19.09
C THR A 258 -9.65 14.45 18.44
N ILE A 259 -9.60 13.19 17.96
CA ILE A 259 -10.78 12.52 17.38
C ILE A 259 -11.81 12.20 18.46
N ILE A 260 -11.37 11.75 19.64
CA ILE A 260 -12.28 11.50 20.76
C ILE A 260 -12.97 12.80 21.13
N LEU A 261 -12.22 13.88 21.44
CA LEU A 261 -12.80 15.17 21.80
C LEU A 261 -13.72 15.74 20.70
N GLY A 262 -13.29 15.69 19.43
CA GLY A 262 -14.09 16.16 18.30
C GLY A 262 -15.36 15.33 18.10
N GLY A 263 -15.29 14.01 18.27
CA GLY A 263 -16.43 13.11 18.20
C GLY A 263 -17.42 13.33 19.33
N THR A 264 -16.96 13.52 20.57
CA THR A 264 -17.83 13.83 21.71
C THR A 264 -18.48 15.21 21.56
N ILE A 265 -17.74 16.22 21.10
CA ILE A 265 -18.29 17.56 20.86
C ILE A 265 -19.37 17.52 19.77
N PHE A 266 -19.12 16.83 18.65
CA PHE A 266 -20.09 16.68 17.58
C PHE A 266 -21.35 15.94 18.04
N TRP A 267 -21.19 14.89 18.86
CA TRP A 267 -22.31 14.18 19.48
C TRP A 267 -23.14 15.06 20.41
N LEU A 268 -22.48 15.84 21.27
CA LEU A 268 -23.14 16.78 22.17
C LEU A 268 -23.91 17.86 21.39
N LEU A 269 -23.32 18.40 20.32
CA LEU A 269 -23.98 19.36 19.44
C LEU A 269 -25.19 18.74 18.72
N SER A 270 -25.10 17.47 18.31
CA SER A 270 -26.19 16.77 17.64
C SER A 270 -27.38 16.50 18.58
N ILE A 271 -27.11 16.18 19.86
CA ILE A 271 -28.14 16.04 20.89
C ILE A 271 -28.77 17.40 21.23
N LEU A 272 -27.98 18.47 21.33
CA LEU A 272 -28.49 19.82 21.61
C LEU A 272 -29.31 20.43 20.46
N SER A 273 -29.13 19.93 19.24
CA SER A 273 -29.86 20.36 18.04
C SER A 273 -31.12 19.54 17.74
N ALA A 274 -31.37 18.47 18.49
CA ALA A 274 -32.53 17.58 18.38
C ALA A 274 -33.55 17.89 19.47
#